data_AF-D7G1P2-F1
#
_entry.id   AF-D7G1P2-F1
#
_cell.length_a   1.000
_cell.length_b   1.000
_cell.length_c   1.000
_cell.angle_alpha   90.00
_cell.angle_beta   90.00
_cell.angle_gamma   90.00
#
_symmetry.space_group_name_H-M   'P 1'
#
loop_
_entity.id
_entity.type
_entity.pdbx_description
1 polymer ?
#
loop_
_entity_poly.entity_id
_entity_poly.type
_entity_poly.pdbx_seq_one_letter_code
_entity_poly.pdbx_strand_id
1 'polypeptide(L)'
;MMMRGHDNLSVNDQMEDLRERMRLLQGDRKANIDILEANKGSNKEEIRRLRAENKDVRLKLSQLVRGGANGDEVAELDRLQREVHRLRKVYNDSKSRSSAVRKGLQQLKDEVKDLELESQQPNREDSPLTRKIRMLENRLDKAMIKYNEAQSIRKTYEQIVKRLKEERVGFDNQLGAVERTLQAKIKDYEELLLLSGDANHAREVAQSELDRLRTDYEEERRRRESELRERHQVVQLRKQIKLQADRRAQMRAGLTAANNDSETGEAGEQGLKKAAAANANTTAKMVMDRVSHKSKIDVFENAFRKIKEATGVSDVNEVIQKMISQESTAESLMILTKENQARIEGLNKRKSSLKAAVEEVKYSGPGEGHRRKMVDDHEELLSNSVARLERVRHKHERLSKILISVKAGVEHLQDKLKSTATEVGVEPMVMTDETVVDVLEVAEKVLVEVSERVKLNEYEQSVGDTGAIQTLQTAVGGGGGGRAGGSQTDLVSWGGGGDGAMAGTDEGAVQMRPYNQRIELPSVDDVDGDTGRARSGGSVDDDGIHDLDEDELTRDKVKKAASHVLLQQEKKKKKPKRKGRGAD
;
A
#
# COMPACT_ATOMS: atom_id res chain seq x y z
N MET A 1 107.46 -161.17 141.48
CA MET A 1 106.38 -162.09 141.05
C MET A 1 105.32 -161.18 140.44
N MET A 2 105.19 -161.11 139.12
CA MET A 2 104.22 -161.89 138.31
C MET A 2 103.25 -160.87 137.66
N MET A 3 102.91 -161.01 136.37
CA MET A 3 101.82 -161.88 135.89
C MET A 3 100.55 -161.65 136.73
N ARG A 4 99.36 -161.45 136.20
CA ARG A 4 98.66 -161.77 134.95
C ARG A 4 97.42 -160.85 135.00
N GLY A 5 96.85 -160.41 133.89
CA GLY A 5 95.76 -161.14 133.23
C GLY A 5 94.49 -161.00 134.06
N HIS A 6 93.41 -160.38 133.53
CA HIS A 6 92.33 -159.80 134.36
C HIS A 6 92.90 -158.66 135.27
N ASP A 7 92.27 -157.51 135.55
CA ASP A 7 90.92 -157.00 135.37
C ASP A 7 90.95 -155.46 135.46
N ASN A 8 90.20 -154.77 134.60
CA ASN A 8 89.80 -153.35 134.76
C ASN A 8 90.89 -152.26 134.81
N LEU A 9 90.44 -151.01 134.59
CA LEU A 9 91.07 -149.73 134.99
C LEU A 9 92.17 -149.19 134.03
N SER A 10 92.25 -147.89 133.73
CA SER A 10 92.17 -146.75 134.64
C SER A 10 91.52 -145.53 133.99
N VAL A 11 90.79 -144.79 134.82
CA VAL A 11 90.03 -143.55 134.57
C VAL A 11 90.82 -142.45 133.84
N ASN A 12 92.15 -142.55 133.73
CA ASN A 12 93.01 -141.50 133.18
C ASN A 12 92.88 -141.26 131.67
N ASP A 13 92.81 -142.30 130.83
CA ASP A 13 92.70 -142.10 129.37
C ASP A 13 91.32 -141.55 128.99
N GLN A 14 90.27 -141.96 129.71
CA GLN A 14 88.94 -141.35 129.59
C GLN A 14 88.92 -139.89 130.09
N MET A 15 89.82 -139.52 131.00
CA MET A 15 89.96 -138.15 131.49
C MET A 15 90.69 -137.25 130.49
N GLU A 16 91.66 -137.76 129.73
CA GLU A 16 92.30 -137.01 128.64
C GLU A 16 91.36 -136.76 127.47
N ASP A 17 90.57 -137.77 127.05
CA ASP A 17 89.53 -137.59 126.03
C ASP A 17 88.45 -136.57 126.45
N LEU A 18 88.09 -136.54 127.74
CA LEU A 18 87.17 -135.53 128.28
C LEU A 18 87.78 -134.12 128.28
N ARG A 19 89.09 -133.99 128.48
CA ARG A 19 89.81 -132.70 128.41
C ARG A 19 89.91 -132.20 126.97
N GLU A 20 90.19 -133.06 126.00
CA GLU A 20 90.23 -132.74 124.57
C GLU A 20 88.84 -132.25 124.09
N ARG A 21 87.78 -132.94 124.49
CA ARG A 21 86.39 -132.60 124.13
C ARG A 21 85.92 -131.29 124.77
N MET A 22 86.34 -131.00 126.01
CA MET A 22 86.12 -129.70 126.66
C MET A 22 86.86 -128.56 125.94
N ARG A 23 88.07 -128.81 125.42
CA ARG A 23 88.83 -127.81 124.66
C ARG A 23 88.16 -127.48 123.31
N LEU A 24 87.65 -128.49 122.60
CA LEU A 24 86.88 -128.27 121.36
C LEU A 24 85.57 -127.53 121.62
N LEU A 25 84.82 -127.88 122.67
CA LEU A 25 83.62 -127.15 123.07
C LEU A 25 83.89 -125.69 123.46
N GLN A 26 85.04 -125.41 124.09
CA GLN A 26 85.47 -124.03 124.35
C GLN A 26 85.85 -123.30 123.06
N GLY A 27 86.45 -123.99 122.09
CA GLY A 27 86.72 -123.47 120.74
C GLY A 27 85.44 -123.09 120.00
N ASP A 28 84.44 -123.99 119.97
CA ASP A 28 83.15 -123.76 119.34
C ASP A 28 82.37 -122.63 120.03
N ARG A 29 82.42 -122.57 121.37
CA ARG A 29 81.77 -121.49 122.13
C ARG A 29 82.42 -120.13 121.83
N LYS A 30 83.74 -120.09 121.66
CA LYS A 30 84.47 -118.87 121.27
C LYS A 30 84.13 -118.46 119.83
N ALA A 31 84.15 -119.40 118.89
CA ALA A 31 83.79 -119.14 117.48
C ALA A 31 82.35 -118.61 117.33
N ASN A 32 81.39 -119.16 118.09
CA ASN A 32 80.02 -118.66 118.09
C ASN A 32 79.90 -117.23 118.67
N ILE A 33 80.68 -116.90 119.70
CA ILE A 33 80.72 -115.53 120.25
C ILE A 33 81.33 -114.57 119.22
N ASP A 34 82.42 -114.96 118.56
CA ASP A 34 83.07 -114.14 117.53
C ASP A 34 82.14 -113.87 116.33
N ILE A 35 81.35 -114.87 115.89
CA ILE A 35 80.32 -114.71 114.85
C ILE A 35 79.20 -113.76 115.30
N LEU A 36 78.74 -113.88 116.55
CA LEU A 36 77.70 -113.00 117.10
C LEU A 36 78.20 -111.54 117.23
N GLU A 37 79.46 -111.33 117.62
CA GLU A 37 80.06 -110.00 117.66
C GLU A 37 80.26 -109.41 116.27
N ALA A 38 80.70 -110.21 115.29
CA ALA A 38 80.80 -109.80 113.89
C ALA A 38 79.43 -109.40 113.30
N ASN A 39 78.39 -110.20 113.56
CA ASN A 39 77.02 -109.89 113.13
C ASN A 39 76.48 -108.63 113.81
N LYS A 40 76.79 -108.41 115.10
CA LYS A 40 76.44 -107.19 115.82
C LYS A 40 77.17 -105.96 115.25
N GLY A 41 78.42 -106.13 114.80
CA GLY A 41 79.19 -105.11 114.08
C GLY A 41 78.52 -104.74 112.75
N SER A 42 78.24 -105.73 111.91
CA SER A 42 77.55 -105.56 110.61
C SER A 42 76.21 -104.85 110.76
N ASN A 43 75.37 -105.30 111.70
CA ASN A 43 74.06 -104.68 111.95
C ASN A 43 74.16 -103.22 112.41
N LYS A 44 75.22 -102.84 113.16
CA LYS A 44 75.44 -101.44 113.56
C LYS A 44 75.82 -100.56 112.38
N GLU A 45 76.59 -101.08 111.42
CA GLU A 45 76.96 -100.35 110.20
C GLU A 45 75.75 -100.16 109.28
N GLU A 46 74.91 -101.19 109.14
CA GLU A 46 73.68 -101.11 108.35
C GLU A 46 72.69 -100.07 108.91
N ILE A 47 72.51 -100.00 110.24
CA ILE A 47 71.70 -98.97 110.88
C ILE A 47 72.26 -97.56 110.63
N ARG A 48 73.59 -97.38 110.64
CA ARG A 48 74.20 -96.08 110.29
C ARG A 48 73.93 -95.70 108.84
N ARG A 49 74.06 -96.65 107.91
CA ARG A 49 73.78 -96.43 106.49
C ARG A 49 72.34 -96.01 106.26
N LEU A 50 71.37 -96.73 106.84
CA LEU A 50 69.94 -96.41 106.73
C LEU A 50 69.58 -95.05 107.35
N ARG A 51 70.27 -94.62 108.41
CA ARG A 51 70.10 -93.28 108.99
C ARG A 51 70.67 -92.18 108.10
N ALA A 52 71.81 -92.42 107.45
CA ALA A 52 72.39 -91.48 106.48
C ALA A 52 71.49 -91.33 105.25
N GLU A 53 70.98 -92.44 104.70
CA GLU A 53 70.04 -92.43 103.57
C GLU A 53 68.73 -91.70 103.94
N ASN A 54 68.18 -91.92 105.15
CA ASN A 54 67.00 -91.17 105.60
C ASN A 54 67.25 -89.66 105.74
N LYS A 55 68.44 -89.26 106.19
CA LYS A 55 68.81 -87.84 106.26
C LYS A 55 68.88 -87.21 104.86
N ASP A 56 69.44 -87.95 103.90
CA ASP A 56 69.57 -87.51 102.52
C ASP A 56 68.21 -87.40 101.80
N VAL A 57 67.30 -88.36 102.02
CA VAL A 57 65.92 -88.31 101.51
C VAL A 57 65.15 -87.11 102.10
N ARG A 58 65.30 -86.81 103.38
CA ARG A 58 64.67 -85.63 104.00
C ARG A 58 65.21 -84.31 103.43
N LEU A 59 66.50 -84.24 103.12
CA LEU A 59 67.10 -83.09 102.44
C LEU A 59 66.52 -82.91 101.03
N LYS A 60 66.43 -83.98 100.24
CA LYS A 60 65.82 -83.98 98.89
C LYS A 60 64.35 -83.58 98.93
N LEU A 61 63.58 -84.06 99.91
CA LEU A 61 62.19 -83.66 100.09
C LEU A 61 62.06 -82.17 100.45
N SER A 62 62.95 -81.64 101.30
CA SER A 62 62.95 -80.21 101.63
C SER A 62 63.29 -79.33 100.42
N GLN A 63 64.15 -79.80 99.52
CA GLN A 63 64.51 -79.08 98.29
C GLN A 63 63.36 -79.08 97.28
N LEU A 64 62.66 -80.21 97.12
CA LEU A 64 61.49 -80.31 96.23
C LEU A 64 60.30 -79.48 96.73
N VAL A 65 60.05 -79.46 98.04
CA VAL A 65 58.96 -78.64 98.62
C VAL A 65 59.26 -77.14 98.53
N ARG A 66 60.54 -76.75 98.57
CA ARG A 66 60.95 -75.34 98.42
C ARG A 66 61.06 -74.89 96.95
N GLY A 67 61.11 -75.82 96.00
CA GLY A 67 61.19 -75.57 94.55
C GLY A 67 59.86 -75.63 93.78
N GLY A 68 58.73 -75.84 94.46
CA GLY A 68 57.41 -75.88 93.84
C GLY A 68 56.86 -74.50 93.46
N ALA A 69 57.45 -73.87 92.45
CA ALA A 69 57.00 -72.59 91.88
C ALA A 69 55.98 -72.81 90.74
N ASN A 70 54.81 -73.39 91.04
CA ASN A 70 53.72 -73.57 90.07
C ASN A 70 52.77 -72.35 89.97
N GLY A 71 53.13 -71.20 90.56
CA GLY A 71 52.28 -70.00 90.59
C GLY A 71 52.51 -69.03 89.42
N ASP A 72 53.74 -68.90 88.94
CA ASP A 72 54.08 -67.92 87.89
C ASP A 72 53.68 -68.38 86.48
N GLU A 73 53.82 -69.67 86.16
CA GLU A 73 53.43 -70.21 84.84
C GLU A 73 51.91 -70.14 84.60
N VAL A 74 51.10 -70.33 85.66
CA VAL A 74 49.64 -70.23 85.58
C VAL A 74 49.21 -68.78 85.37
N ALA A 75 49.87 -67.83 86.04
CA ALA A 75 49.59 -66.40 85.86
C ALA A 75 49.99 -65.88 84.47
N GLU A 76 51.07 -66.42 83.87
CA GLU A 76 51.49 -66.10 82.52
C GLU A 76 50.55 -66.70 81.45
N LEU A 77 50.11 -67.94 81.63
CA LEU A 77 49.07 -68.57 80.81
C LEU A 77 47.77 -67.76 80.80
N ASP A 78 47.31 -67.27 81.96
CA ASP A 78 46.11 -66.44 82.06
C ASP A 78 46.27 -65.07 81.37
N ARG A 79 47.48 -64.52 81.32
CA ARG A 79 47.76 -63.27 80.58
C ARG A 79 47.76 -63.52 79.07
N LEU A 80 48.43 -64.57 78.61
CA LEU A 80 48.44 -64.98 77.20
C LEU A 80 47.03 -65.33 76.71
N GLN A 81 46.24 -66.02 77.52
CA GLN A 81 44.87 -66.36 77.18
C GLN A 81 44.00 -65.11 77.04
N ARG A 82 44.12 -64.13 77.96
CA ARG A 82 43.44 -62.83 77.84
C ARG A 82 43.86 -62.08 76.58
N GLU A 83 45.14 -62.10 76.23
CA GLU A 83 45.65 -61.44 75.04
C GLU A 83 45.17 -62.10 73.74
N VAL A 84 45.10 -63.44 73.70
CA VAL A 84 44.50 -64.18 72.58
C VAL A 84 43.02 -63.85 72.42
N HIS A 85 42.26 -63.75 73.52
CA HIS A 85 40.85 -63.33 73.46
C HIS A 85 40.70 -61.89 72.96
N ARG A 86 41.58 -60.98 73.41
CA ARG A 86 41.62 -59.59 72.94
C ARG A 86 41.91 -59.54 71.44
N LEU A 87 42.93 -60.25 70.96
CA LEU A 87 43.30 -60.31 69.56
C LEU A 87 42.20 -60.93 68.69
N ARG A 88 41.53 -61.98 69.17
CA ARG A 88 40.35 -62.57 68.49
C ARG A 88 39.19 -61.58 68.40
N LYS A 89 38.92 -60.82 69.47
CA LYS A 89 37.88 -59.78 69.44
C LYS A 89 38.22 -58.70 68.42
N VAL A 90 39.45 -58.17 68.43
CA VAL A 90 39.91 -57.18 67.46
C VAL A 90 39.86 -57.72 66.02
N TYR A 91 40.24 -58.99 65.81
CA TYR A 91 40.15 -59.63 64.50
C TYR A 91 38.70 -59.77 64.03
N ASN A 92 37.79 -60.23 64.89
CA ASN A 92 36.38 -60.35 64.57
C ASN A 92 35.74 -58.99 64.29
N ASP A 93 36.08 -57.96 65.07
CA ASP A 93 35.61 -56.59 64.87
C ASP A 93 36.15 -55.99 63.57
N SER A 94 37.42 -56.26 63.23
CA SER A 94 38.03 -55.85 61.96
C SER A 94 37.40 -56.59 60.76
N LYS A 95 37.14 -57.89 60.90
CA LYS A 95 36.47 -58.72 59.89
C LYS A 95 35.04 -58.28 59.65
N SER A 96 34.29 -57.97 60.72
CA SER A 96 32.92 -57.44 60.65
C SER A 96 32.89 -56.10 59.92
N ARG A 97 33.76 -55.15 60.33
CA ARG A 97 33.91 -53.85 59.65
C ARG A 97 34.28 -54.00 58.17
N SER A 98 35.24 -54.86 57.86
CA SER A 98 35.64 -55.15 56.47
C SER A 98 34.49 -55.74 55.65
N SER A 99 33.66 -56.60 56.26
CA SER A 99 32.48 -57.16 55.60
C SER A 99 31.39 -56.12 55.38
N ALA A 100 31.18 -55.19 56.32
CA ALA A 100 30.20 -54.13 56.18
C ALA A 100 30.61 -53.15 55.06
N VAL A 101 31.88 -52.75 55.04
CA VAL A 101 32.43 -51.88 53.97
C VAL A 101 32.36 -52.56 52.61
N ARG A 102 32.63 -53.87 52.51
CA ARG A 102 32.47 -54.62 51.25
C ARG A 102 31.03 -54.66 50.76
N LYS A 103 30.05 -54.82 51.66
CA LYS A 103 28.62 -54.77 51.30
C LYS A 103 28.22 -53.38 50.82
N GLY A 104 28.65 -52.32 51.51
CA GLY A 104 28.38 -50.94 51.09
C GLY A 104 29.03 -50.60 49.74
N LEU A 105 30.25 -51.08 49.50
CA LEU A 105 30.92 -50.91 48.21
C LEU A 105 30.18 -51.63 47.06
N GLN A 106 29.61 -52.80 47.34
CA GLN A 106 28.82 -53.51 46.33
C GLN A 106 27.52 -52.76 46.00
N GLN A 107 26.80 -52.28 47.01
CA GLN A 107 25.60 -51.46 46.81
C GLN A 107 25.90 -50.20 46.00
N LEU A 108 26.98 -49.50 46.33
CA LEU A 108 27.37 -48.29 45.61
C LEU A 108 27.80 -48.58 44.16
N LYS A 109 28.42 -49.75 43.90
CA LYS A 109 28.73 -50.18 42.53
C LYS A 109 27.47 -50.51 41.73
N ASP A 110 26.49 -51.14 42.36
CA ASP A 110 25.22 -51.46 41.71
C ASP A 110 24.46 -50.15 41.39
N GLU A 111 24.43 -49.19 42.33
CA GLU A 111 23.82 -47.87 42.13
C GLU A 111 24.52 -47.04 41.05
N VAL A 112 25.87 -47.05 41.00
CA VAL A 112 26.61 -46.40 39.90
C VAL A 112 26.27 -47.03 38.55
N LYS A 113 26.08 -48.36 38.50
CA LYS A 113 25.73 -49.06 37.26
C LYS A 113 24.31 -48.73 36.81
N ASP A 114 23.37 -48.59 37.74
CA ASP A 114 22.00 -48.16 37.45
C ASP A 114 21.99 -46.71 36.93
N LEU A 115 22.76 -45.81 37.55
CA LEU A 115 22.92 -44.43 37.09
C LEU A 115 23.63 -44.33 35.72
N GLU A 116 24.59 -45.21 35.43
CA GLU A 116 25.24 -45.28 34.11
C GLU A 116 24.25 -45.73 33.01
N LEU A 117 23.31 -46.62 33.34
CA LEU A 117 22.25 -47.05 32.42
C LEU A 117 21.22 -45.93 32.21
N GLU A 118 20.83 -45.21 33.26
CA GLU A 118 19.92 -44.05 33.16
C GLU A 118 20.57 -42.84 32.47
N SER A 119 21.90 -42.68 32.59
CA SER A 119 22.66 -41.62 31.93
C SER A 119 22.83 -41.85 30.43
N GLN A 120 22.55 -43.04 29.89
CA GLN A 120 22.52 -43.24 28.45
C GLN A 120 21.33 -42.46 27.87
N GLN A 121 21.64 -41.29 27.29
CA GLN A 121 20.63 -40.42 26.70
C GLN A 121 19.81 -41.16 25.61
N PRO A 122 18.46 -41.12 25.67
CA PRO A 122 17.59 -41.73 24.67
C PRO A 122 17.68 -41.09 23.27
N ASN A 123 18.40 -39.97 23.14
CA ASN A 123 18.56 -39.23 21.87
C ASN A 123 19.49 -39.90 20.85
N ARG A 124 20.12 -41.03 21.18
CA ARG A 124 20.98 -41.77 20.24
C ARG A 124 20.29 -42.91 19.49
N GLU A 125 19.10 -43.29 19.90
CA GLU A 125 18.37 -44.34 19.19
C GLU A 125 17.59 -43.76 18.02
N ASP A 126 17.70 -44.41 16.86
CA ASP A 126 16.90 -44.20 15.66
C ASP A 126 15.44 -44.65 15.91
N SER A 127 14.85 -44.08 16.96
CA SER A 127 13.49 -44.34 17.40
C SER A 127 12.54 -43.98 16.26
N PRO A 128 11.48 -44.78 16.05
CA PRO A 128 10.44 -44.47 15.05
C PRO A 128 9.84 -43.07 15.26
N LEU A 129 9.84 -42.55 16.50
CA LEU A 129 9.46 -41.17 16.81
C LEU A 129 10.42 -40.15 16.24
N THR A 130 11.74 -40.31 16.43
CA THR A 130 12.76 -39.38 15.91
C THR A 130 12.73 -39.30 14.38
N ARG A 131 12.51 -40.43 13.70
CA ARG A 131 12.29 -40.46 12.24
C ARG A 131 11.02 -39.75 11.82
N LYS A 132 9.93 -39.92 12.58
CA LYS A 132 8.66 -39.24 12.31
C LYS A 132 8.77 -37.72 12.51
N ILE A 133 9.48 -37.28 13.53
CA ILE A 133 9.79 -35.86 13.78
C ILE A 133 10.56 -35.29 12.58
N ARG A 134 11.66 -35.92 12.15
CA ARG A 134 12.43 -35.48 10.97
C ARG A 134 11.59 -35.43 9.68
N MET A 135 10.67 -36.38 9.48
CA MET A 135 9.77 -36.36 8.31
C MET A 135 8.78 -35.20 8.37
N LEU A 136 8.23 -34.91 9.55
CA LEU A 136 7.30 -33.80 9.75
C LEU A 136 8.00 -32.45 9.60
N GLU A 137 9.23 -32.31 10.12
CA GLU A 137 10.08 -31.14 9.92
C GLU A 137 10.36 -30.89 8.43
N ASN A 138 10.82 -31.92 7.70
CA ASN A 138 11.05 -31.82 6.26
C ASN A 138 9.78 -31.46 5.47
N ARG A 139 8.60 -31.93 5.94
CA ARG A 139 7.32 -31.58 5.31
C ARG A 139 6.92 -30.14 5.62
N LEU A 140 7.17 -29.68 6.83
CA LEU A 140 6.96 -28.29 7.24
C LEU A 140 7.86 -27.35 6.45
N ASP A 141 9.14 -27.66 6.32
CA ASP A 141 10.08 -26.85 5.52
C ASP A 141 9.65 -26.76 4.05
N LYS A 142 9.19 -27.87 3.46
CA LYS A 142 8.63 -27.85 2.11
C LYS A 142 7.36 -27.01 2.01
N ALA A 143 6.49 -27.04 3.03
CA ALA A 143 5.30 -26.21 3.06
C ALA A 143 5.66 -24.72 3.21
N MET A 144 6.66 -24.40 4.03
CA MET A 144 7.20 -23.05 4.21
C MET A 144 7.80 -22.49 2.92
N ILE A 145 8.61 -23.28 2.20
CA ILE A 145 9.17 -22.87 0.90
C ILE A 145 8.04 -22.57 -0.10
N LYS A 146 7.05 -23.46 -0.20
CA LYS A 146 5.89 -23.27 -1.09
C LYS A 146 5.05 -22.05 -0.69
N TYR A 147 4.87 -21.81 0.60
CA TYR A 147 4.16 -20.62 1.08
C TYR A 147 4.90 -19.35 0.70
N ASN A 148 6.21 -19.30 0.92
CA ASN A 148 7.02 -18.13 0.58
C ASN A 148 7.05 -17.87 -0.94
N GLU A 149 7.08 -18.92 -1.75
CA GLU A 149 6.98 -18.81 -3.21
C GLU A 149 5.60 -18.36 -3.67
N ALA A 150 4.52 -18.88 -3.09
CA ALA A 150 3.17 -18.38 -3.35
C ALA A 150 3.01 -16.91 -2.92
N GLN A 151 3.62 -16.50 -1.82
CA GLN A 151 3.63 -15.11 -1.35
C GLN A 151 4.42 -14.19 -2.28
N SER A 152 5.56 -14.63 -2.82
CA SER A 152 6.33 -13.83 -3.78
C SER A 152 5.56 -13.66 -5.10
N ILE A 153 4.93 -14.73 -5.59
CA ILE A 153 4.05 -14.69 -6.77
C ILE A 153 2.82 -13.80 -6.52
N ARG A 154 2.20 -13.87 -5.34
CA ARG A 154 1.10 -12.97 -4.99
C ARG A 154 1.53 -11.51 -5.04
N LYS A 155 2.69 -11.17 -4.46
CA LYS A 155 3.22 -9.80 -4.47
C LYS A 155 3.47 -9.30 -5.89
N THR A 156 3.97 -10.14 -6.81
CA THR A 156 4.16 -9.72 -8.21
C THR A 156 2.83 -9.51 -8.92
N TYR A 157 1.82 -10.37 -8.71
CA TYR A 157 0.48 -10.14 -9.24
C TYR A 157 -0.18 -8.88 -8.68
N GLU A 158 0.00 -8.59 -7.39
CA GLU A 158 -0.49 -7.33 -6.78
C GLU A 158 0.15 -6.10 -7.43
N GLN A 159 1.45 -6.15 -7.72
CA GLN A 159 2.12 -5.07 -8.45
C GLN A 159 1.59 -4.93 -9.88
N ILE A 160 1.38 -6.03 -10.59
CA ILE A 160 0.80 -6.02 -11.94
C ILE A 160 -0.60 -5.40 -11.90
N VAL A 161 -1.45 -5.82 -10.96
CA VAL A 161 -2.81 -5.28 -10.79
C VAL A 161 -2.77 -3.79 -10.45
N LYS A 162 -1.86 -3.35 -9.58
CA LYS A 162 -1.71 -1.93 -9.25
C LYS A 162 -1.33 -1.12 -10.49
N ARG A 163 -0.36 -1.58 -11.27
CA ARG A 163 0.06 -0.93 -12.52
C ARG A 163 -1.07 -0.90 -13.55
N LEU A 164 -1.82 -1.99 -13.73
CA LEU A 164 -2.96 -2.02 -14.65
C LEU A 164 -4.08 -1.06 -14.21
N LYS A 165 -4.31 -0.89 -12.91
CA LYS A 165 -5.25 0.11 -12.39
C LYS A 165 -4.78 1.54 -12.67
N GLU A 166 -3.49 1.82 -12.48
CA GLU A 166 -2.90 3.12 -12.82
C GLU A 166 -2.97 3.40 -14.33
N GLU A 167 -2.66 2.41 -15.17
CA GLU A 167 -2.78 2.50 -16.63
C GLU A 167 -4.23 2.70 -17.07
N ARG A 168 -5.21 2.04 -16.43
CA ARG A 168 -6.64 2.26 -16.68
C ARG A 168 -7.05 3.72 -16.46
N VAL A 169 -6.64 4.32 -15.34
CA VAL A 169 -6.90 5.74 -15.07
C VAL A 169 -6.17 6.63 -16.08
N GLY A 170 -4.98 6.24 -16.52
CA GLY A 170 -4.26 6.91 -17.61
C GLY A 170 -5.02 6.92 -18.93
N PHE A 171 -5.68 5.81 -19.29
CA PHE A 171 -6.50 5.73 -20.51
C PHE A 171 -7.74 6.63 -20.44
N ASP A 172 -8.40 6.73 -19.29
CA ASP A 172 -9.54 7.64 -19.12
C ASP A 172 -9.14 9.11 -19.37
N ASN A 173 -7.95 9.52 -18.91
CA ASN A 173 -7.41 10.86 -19.17
C ASN A 173 -7.09 11.08 -20.65
N GLN A 174 -6.51 10.09 -21.32
CA GLN A 174 -6.24 10.15 -22.76
C GLN A 174 -7.53 10.22 -23.57
N LEU A 175 -8.54 9.43 -23.20
CA LEU A 175 -9.86 9.44 -23.82
C LEU A 175 -10.52 10.82 -23.64
N GLY A 176 -10.54 11.36 -22.42
CA GLY A 176 -11.08 12.70 -22.17
C GLY A 176 -10.31 13.83 -22.87
N ALA A 177 -9.02 13.65 -23.16
CA ALA A 177 -8.26 14.58 -23.99
C ALA A 177 -8.71 14.50 -25.46
N VAL A 178 -8.86 13.29 -26.00
CA VAL A 178 -9.32 13.04 -27.38
C VAL A 178 -10.77 13.48 -27.57
N GLU A 179 -11.63 13.28 -26.58
CA GLU A 179 -13.02 13.74 -26.63
C GLU A 179 -13.11 15.28 -26.64
N ARG A 180 -12.27 15.97 -25.86
CA ARG A 180 -12.20 17.43 -25.89
C ARG A 180 -11.71 17.95 -27.25
N THR A 181 -10.71 17.33 -27.85
CA THR A 181 -10.23 17.73 -29.17
C THR A 181 -11.27 17.44 -30.26
N LEU A 182 -11.99 16.32 -30.17
CA LEU A 182 -13.11 16.01 -31.06
C LEU A 182 -14.22 17.05 -30.95
N GLN A 183 -14.62 17.44 -29.74
CA GLN A 183 -15.63 18.47 -29.53
C GLN A 183 -15.20 19.85 -30.05
N ALA A 184 -13.93 20.22 -29.88
CA ALA A 184 -13.39 21.43 -30.49
C ALA A 184 -13.46 21.36 -32.02
N LYS A 185 -13.07 20.23 -32.62
CA LYS A 185 -13.12 20.03 -34.08
C LYS A 185 -14.54 20.01 -34.64
N ILE A 186 -15.51 19.51 -33.89
CA ILE A 186 -16.93 19.58 -34.27
C ILE A 186 -17.39 21.03 -34.32
N LYS A 187 -17.03 21.85 -33.32
CA LYS A 187 -17.34 23.29 -33.33
C LYS A 187 -16.67 24.01 -34.50
N ASP A 188 -15.37 23.77 -34.71
CA ASP A 188 -14.64 24.32 -35.86
C ASP A 188 -15.34 23.96 -37.18
N TYR A 189 -15.83 22.71 -37.30
CA TYR A 189 -16.57 22.25 -38.48
C TYR A 189 -17.93 22.93 -38.63
N GLU A 190 -18.67 23.11 -37.55
CA GLU A 190 -19.96 23.84 -37.55
C GLU A 190 -19.77 25.31 -37.95
N GLU A 191 -18.74 25.97 -37.44
CA GLU A 191 -18.37 27.34 -37.82
C GLU A 191 -18.00 27.41 -39.31
N LEU A 192 -17.21 26.45 -39.80
CA LEU A 192 -16.85 26.38 -41.22
C LEU A 192 -18.07 26.11 -42.12
N LEU A 193 -19.03 25.33 -41.66
CA LEU A 193 -20.28 25.07 -42.38
C LEU A 193 -21.13 26.34 -42.49
N LEU A 194 -21.24 27.12 -41.40
CA LEU A 194 -21.91 28.42 -41.42
C LEU A 194 -21.22 29.39 -42.38
N LEU A 195 -19.88 29.49 -42.31
CA LEU A 195 -19.10 30.33 -43.21
C LEU A 195 -19.25 29.91 -44.68
N SER A 196 -19.31 28.61 -44.96
CA SER A 196 -19.59 28.09 -46.30
C SER A 196 -21.00 28.46 -46.76
N GLY A 197 -22.00 28.42 -45.87
CA GLY A 197 -23.35 28.90 -46.13
C GLY A 197 -23.36 30.38 -46.53
N ASP A 198 -22.69 31.23 -45.74
CA ASP A 198 -22.57 32.67 -46.01
C ASP A 198 -21.83 32.96 -47.32
N ALA A 199 -20.74 32.24 -47.60
CA ALA A 199 -19.99 32.38 -48.85
C ALA A 199 -20.83 31.96 -50.08
N ASN A 200 -21.61 30.88 -49.96
CA ASN A 200 -22.53 30.46 -51.01
C ASN A 200 -23.64 31.50 -51.24
N HIS A 201 -24.20 32.06 -50.17
CA HIS A 201 -25.21 33.12 -50.27
C HIS A 201 -24.64 34.38 -50.93
N ALA A 202 -23.44 34.82 -50.53
CA ALA A 202 -22.77 35.95 -51.14
C ALA A 202 -22.51 35.72 -52.65
N ARG A 203 -22.11 34.49 -53.03
CA ARG A 203 -21.95 34.10 -54.43
C ARG A 203 -23.27 34.15 -55.19
N GLU A 204 -24.36 33.63 -54.62
CA GLU A 204 -25.70 33.66 -55.23
C GLU A 204 -26.22 35.09 -55.42
N VAL A 205 -26.00 35.97 -54.44
CA VAL A 205 -26.36 37.38 -54.55
C VAL A 205 -25.55 38.04 -55.66
N ALA A 206 -24.23 37.88 -55.68
CA ALA A 206 -23.38 38.43 -56.72
C ALA A 206 -23.75 37.90 -58.12
N GLN A 207 -24.09 36.62 -58.23
CA GLN A 207 -24.52 36.01 -59.49
C GLN A 207 -25.90 36.54 -59.93
N SER A 208 -26.85 36.68 -59.01
CA SER A 208 -28.14 37.29 -59.29
C SER A 208 -28.02 38.75 -59.71
N GLU A 209 -27.14 39.53 -59.09
CA GLU A 209 -26.88 40.92 -59.48
C GLU A 209 -26.25 40.98 -60.86
N LEU A 210 -25.30 40.09 -61.14
CA LEU A 210 -24.66 39.99 -62.45
C LEU A 210 -25.67 39.64 -63.55
N ASP A 211 -26.58 38.70 -63.30
CA ASP A 211 -27.61 38.32 -64.28
C ASP A 211 -28.67 39.44 -64.48
N ARG A 212 -28.99 40.21 -63.42
CA ARG A 212 -29.82 41.43 -63.57
C ARG A 212 -29.12 42.46 -64.46
N LEU A 213 -27.86 42.78 -64.16
CA LEU A 213 -27.08 43.74 -64.97
C LEU A 213 -26.91 43.28 -66.42
N ARG A 214 -26.74 41.97 -66.66
CA ARG A 214 -26.73 41.41 -68.02
C ARG A 214 -28.06 41.64 -68.72
N THR A 215 -29.17 41.36 -68.06
CA THR A 215 -30.52 41.55 -68.61
C THR A 215 -30.76 43.02 -68.94
N ASP A 216 -30.44 43.93 -68.01
CA ASP A 216 -30.57 45.37 -68.21
C ASP A 216 -29.73 45.85 -69.41
N TYR A 217 -28.48 45.36 -69.53
CA TYR A 217 -27.62 45.67 -70.68
C TYR A 217 -28.20 45.15 -72.00
N GLU A 218 -28.73 43.93 -72.03
CA GLU A 218 -29.37 43.36 -73.21
C GLU A 218 -30.64 44.13 -73.61
N GLU A 219 -31.45 44.55 -72.64
CA GLU A 219 -32.63 45.38 -72.87
C GLU A 219 -32.25 46.76 -73.41
N GLU A 220 -31.27 47.44 -72.82
CA GLU A 220 -30.75 48.71 -73.33
C GLU A 220 -30.18 48.57 -74.74
N ARG A 221 -29.46 47.48 -75.00
CA ARG A 221 -28.96 47.19 -76.34
C ARG A 221 -30.11 46.98 -77.33
N ARG A 222 -31.12 46.17 -76.99
CA ARG A 222 -32.31 45.96 -77.83
C ARG A 222 -33.06 47.27 -78.08
N ARG A 223 -33.21 48.11 -77.04
CA ARG A 223 -33.81 49.43 -77.15
C ARG A 223 -33.02 50.33 -78.11
N ARG A 224 -31.70 50.41 -77.95
CA ARG A 224 -30.82 51.16 -78.87
C ARG A 224 -30.91 50.65 -80.31
N GLU A 225 -30.93 49.33 -80.50
CA GLU A 225 -31.12 48.71 -81.82
C GLU A 225 -32.49 49.05 -82.43
N SER A 226 -33.58 49.04 -81.63
CA SER A 226 -34.92 49.45 -82.10
C SER A 226 -34.95 50.92 -82.49
N GLU A 227 -34.43 51.81 -81.64
CA GLU A 227 -34.36 53.25 -81.92
C GLU A 227 -33.51 53.54 -83.18
N LEU A 228 -32.40 52.81 -83.38
CA LEU A 228 -31.59 52.89 -84.61
C LEU A 228 -32.38 52.43 -85.84
N ARG A 229 -33.14 51.33 -85.74
CA ARG A 229 -33.99 50.84 -86.84
C ARG A 229 -35.09 51.84 -87.18
N GLU A 230 -35.77 52.40 -86.19
CA GLU A 230 -36.80 53.43 -86.36
C GLU A 230 -36.21 54.69 -87.03
N ARG A 231 -35.08 55.19 -86.53
CA ARG A 231 -34.37 56.32 -87.16
C ARG A 231 -33.96 56.01 -88.60
N HIS A 232 -33.48 54.80 -88.87
CA HIS A 232 -33.13 54.37 -90.22
C HIS A 232 -34.36 54.35 -91.13
N GLN A 233 -35.50 53.84 -90.67
CA GLN A 233 -36.76 53.86 -91.43
C GLN A 233 -37.23 55.29 -91.72
N VAL A 234 -37.17 56.19 -90.74
CA VAL A 234 -37.51 57.62 -90.93
C VAL A 234 -36.61 58.26 -91.97
N VAL A 235 -35.30 57.99 -91.93
CA VAL A 235 -34.35 58.50 -92.94
C VAL A 235 -34.65 57.93 -94.34
N GLN A 236 -34.97 56.64 -94.45
CA GLN A 236 -35.36 56.01 -95.73
C GLN A 236 -36.65 56.64 -96.28
N LEU A 237 -37.67 56.85 -95.46
CA LEU A 237 -38.91 57.52 -95.84
C LEU A 237 -38.65 58.97 -96.28
N ARG A 238 -37.85 59.73 -95.52
CA ARG A 238 -37.44 61.09 -95.92
C ARG A 238 -36.72 61.11 -97.26
N LYS A 239 -35.85 60.13 -97.53
CA LYS A 239 -35.16 59.98 -98.82
C LYS A 239 -36.15 59.71 -99.96
N GLN A 240 -37.14 58.84 -99.75
CA GLN A 240 -38.20 58.57 -100.72
C GLN A 240 -39.07 59.80 -100.99
N ILE A 241 -39.50 60.51 -99.94
CA ILE A 241 -40.30 61.74 -100.07
C ILE A 241 -39.50 62.82 -100.81
N LYS A 242 -38.22 63.02 -100.46
CA LYS A 242 -37.35 63.98 -101.15
C LYS A 242 -37.22 63.62 -102.63
N LEU A 243 -36.99 62.34 -102.96
CA LEU A 243 -36.93 61.89 -104.36
C LEU A 243 -38.25 62.12 -105.10
N GLN A 244 -39.39 61.87 -104.46
CA GLN A 244 -40.70 62.16 -105.06
C GLN A 244 -40.95 63.66 -105.23
N ALA A 245 -40.56 64.48 -104.25
CA ALA A 245 -40.68 65.93 -104.30
C ALA A 245 -39.80 66.51 -105.41
N ASP A 246 -38.56 66.04 -105.55
CA ASP A 246 -37.64 66.42 -106.63
C ASP A 246 -38.24 66.05 -108.00
N ARG A 247 -38.83 64.85 -108.16
CA ARG A 247 -39.56 64.45 -109.39
C ARG A 247 -40.76 65.35 -109.66
N ARG A 248 -41.56 65.69 -108.65
CA ARG A 248 -42.72 66.59 -108.80
C ARG A 248 -42.29 68.02 -109.12
N ALA A 249 -41.21 68.50 -108.52
CA ALA A 249 -40.65 69.82 -108.79
C ALA A 249 -40.14 69.93 -110.23
N GLN A 250 -39.49 68.88 -110.75
CA GLN A 250 -39.13 68.79 -112.18
C GLN A 250 -40.36 68.86 -113.09
N MET A 251 -41.44 68.15 -112.76
CA MET A 251 -42.72 68.22 -113.51
C MET A 251 -43.39 69.59 -113.39
N ARG A 252 -43.38 70.21 -112.20
CA ARG A 252 -44.02 71.51 -111.94
C ARG A 252 -43.25 72.66 -112.57
N ALA A 253 -41.92 72.63 -112.57
CA ALA A 253 -41.08 73.57 -113.32
C ALA A 253 -41.35 73.50 -114.84
N GLY A 254 -41.77 72.34 -115.36
CA GLY A 254 -42.29 72.21 -116.73
C GLY A 254 -43.69 72.81 -116.95
N LEU A 255 -44.51 72.98 -115.91
CA LEU A 255 -45.91 73.45 -116.00
C LEU A 255 -46.10 74.93 -115.57
N THR A 256 -45.28 75.46 -114.66
CA THR A 256 -45.34 76.88 -114.23
C THR A 256 -44.74 77.86 -115.24
N ALA A 257 -44.19 77.37 -116.37
CA ALA A 257 -43.90 78.21 -117.52
C ALA A 257 -45.16 78.57 -118.34
N ALA A 258 -46.32 77.97 -118.05
CA ALA A 258 -47.46 78.00 -118.98
C ALA A 258 -48.72 78.76 -118.52
N ASN A 259 -48.88 79.21 -117.27
CA ASN A 259 -50.13 79.90 -116.87
C ASN A 259 -49.95 80.82 -115.66
N ASN A 260 -50.00 82.14 -115.91
CA ASN A 260 -50.35 83.17 -114.94
C ASN A 260 -51.16 84.22 -115.69
N ASP A 261 -52.47 84.32 -115.43
CA ASP A 261 -53.20 85.56 -115.64
C ASP A 261 -54.48 85.61 -114.79
N SER A 262 -54.53 86.65 -113.94
CA SER A 262 -55.67 87.46 -113.47
C SER A 262 -56.84 86.78 -112.70
N GLU A 263 -57.10 87.07 -111.42
CA GLU A 263 -57.80 88.26 -110.84
C GLU A 263 -59.26 88.43 -111.38
N THR A 264 -60.33 88.79 -110.66
CA THR A 264 -60.66 89.46 -109.39
C THR A 264 -62.19 89.39 -109.18
N GLY A 265 -62.74 89.82 -108.03
CA GLY A 265 -64.08 90.44 -108.01
C GLY A 265 -64.99 90.16 -106.80
N GLU A 266 -64.85 90.98 -105.75
CA GLU A 266 -65.77 91.12 -104.61
C GLU A 266 -66.92 92.13 -104.91
N ALA A 267 -67.94 92.12 -104.03
CA ALA A 267 -68.98 93.15 -103.80
C ALA A 267 -70.40 92.87 -104.35
N GLY A 268 -71.18 92.07 -103.59
CA GLY A 268 -72.63 91.93 -103.77
C GLY A 268 -73.40 91.36 -102.56
N GLU A 269 -72.79 91.26 -101.38
CA GLU A 269 -73.28 90.39 -100.30
C GLU A 269 -73.60 91.12 -98.99
N GLN A 270 -74.32 92.25 -99.08
CA GLN A 270 -74.76 92.99 -97.87
C GLN A 270 -76.27 93.25 -97.77
N GLY A 271 -77.07 92.88 -98.78
CA GLY A 271 -78.53 92.99 -98.74
C GLY A 271 -79.27 91.75 -98.20
N LEU A 272 -78.68 90.55 -98.31
CA LEU A 272 -79.36 89.28 -97.96
C LEU A 272 -79.21 88.84 -96.49
N LYS A 273 -78.39 89.54 -95.69
CA LYS A 273 -78.03 89.08 -94.32
C LYS A 273 -79.08 89.36 -93.23
N LYS A 274 -80.06 90.25 -93.46
CA LYS A 274 -81.02 90.64 -92.40
C LYS A 274 -82.36 89.92 -92.43
N ALA A 275 -82.79 89.36 -93.57
CA ALA A 275 -83.99 88.53 -93.65
C ALA A 275 -83.74 87.05 -93.30
N ALA A 276 -82.51 86.56 -93.46
CA ALA A 276 -82.10 85.21 -93.04
C ALA A 276 -81.95 85.06 -91.51
N ALA A 277 -81.70 86.16 -90.79
CA ALA A 277 -81.41 86.13 -89.35
C ALA A 277 -82.65 85.84 -88.47
N ALA A 278 -83.86 86.17 -88.91
CA ALA A 278 -85.09 85.97 -88.12
C ALA A 278 -85.62 84.52 -88.19
N ASN A 279 -85.53 83.86 -89.36
CA ASN A 279 -85.83 82.43 -89.51
C ASN A 279 -84.71 81.52 -88.96
N ALA A 280 -83.49 82.06 -88.80
CA ALA A 280 -82.39 81.36 -88.15
C ALA A 280 -82.62 81.16 -86.65
N ASN A 281 -83.36 82.04 -85.96
CA ASN A 281 -83.41 82.03 -84.50
C ASN A 281 -84.39 80.98 -83.90
N THR A 282 -85.50 80.69 -84.60
CA THR A 282 -86.43 79.61 -84.21
C THR A 282 -85.87 78.22 -84.56
N THR A 283 -85.19 78.12 -85.70
CA THR A 283 -84.41 76.93 -86.10
C THR A 283 -83.23 76.71 -85.15
N ALA A 284 -82.53 77.77 -84.73
CA ALA A 284 -81.40 77.69 -83.82
C ALA A 284 -81.78 77.10 -82.46
N LYS A 285 -82.98 77.36 -81.93
CA LYS A 285 -83.39 76.81 -80.61
C LYS A 285 -83.68 75.31 -80.66
N MET A 286 -84.38 74.82 -81.70
CA MET A 286 -84.56 73.37 -81.91
C MET A 286 -83.26 72.66 -82.29
N VAL A 287 -82.37 73.34 -83.03
CA VAL A 287 -81.03 72.84 -83.32
C VAL A 287 -80.18 72.80 -82.05
N MET A 288 -80.29 73.77 -81.14
CA MET A 288 -79.54 73.78 -79.87
C MET A 288 -79.97 72.65 -78.94
N ASP A 289 -81.27 72.34 -78.85
CA ASP A 289 -81.75 71.18 -78.09
C ASP A 289 -81.31 69.86 -78.75
N ARG A 290 -81.38 69.73 -80.08
CA ARG A 290 -80.84 68.57 -80.80
C ARG A 290 -79.33 68.43 -80.66
N VAL A 291 -78.58 69.54 -80.65
CA VAL A 291 -77.13 69.58 -80.47
C VAL A 291 -76.76 69.24 -79.02
N SER A 292 -77.57 69.64 -78.04
CA SER A 292 -77.44 69.24 -76.63
C SER A 292 -77.66 67.74 -76.44
N HIS A 293 -78.71 67.18 -77.02
CA HIS A 293 -78.96 65.73 -77.01
C HIS A 293 -77.88 64.96 -77.79
N LYS A 294 -77.46 65.48 -78.95
CA LYS A 294 -76.38 64.89 -79.73
C LYS A 294 -75.04 64.95 -79.01
N SER A 295 -74.71 66.05 -78.33
CA SER A 295 -73.51 66.17 -77.51
C SER A 295 -73.50 65.16 -76.36
N LYS A 296 -74.64 64.95 -75.68
CA LYS A 296 -74.75 63.91 -74.66
C LYS A 296 -74.58 62.51 -75.26
N ILE A 297 -75.17 62.26 -76.43
CA ILE A 297 -75.00 61.00 -77.16
C ILE A 297 -73.53 60.82 -77.58
N ASP A 298 -72.85 61.85 -78.07
CA ASP A 298 -71.45 61.80 -78.47
C ASP A 298 -70.52 61.56 -77.26
N VAL A 299 -70.86 62.09 -76.08
CA VAL A 299 -70.14 61.81 -74.83
C VAL A 299 -70.32 60.35 -74.41
N PHE A 300 -71.55 59.83 -74.44
CA PHE A 300 -71.81 58.42 -74.16
C PHE A 300 -71.16 57.51 -75.21
N GLU A 301 -71.23 57.86 -76.49
CA GLU A 301 -70.62 57.11 -77.58
C GLU A 301 -69.10 57.09 -77.47
N ASN A 302 -68.46 58.21 -77.10
CA ASN A 302 -67.03 58.27 -76.85
C ASN A 302 -66.62 57.46 -75.61
N ALA A 303 -67.43 57.48 -74.54
CA ALA A 303 -67.21 56.64 -73.37
C ALA A 303 -67.34 55.14 -73.72
N PHE A 304 -68.37 54.78 -74.48
CA PHE A 304 -68.57 53.41 -74.96
C PHE A 304 -67.46 52.98 -75.92
N ARG A 305 -66.98 53.87 -76.80
CA ARG A 305 -65.86 53.57 -77.70
C ARG A 305 -64.57 53.31 -76.92
N LYS A 306 -64.29 54.09 -75.87
CA LYS A 306 -63.18 53.82 -74.95
C LYS A 306 -63.32 52.49 -74.22
N ILE A 307 -64.51 52.15 -73.73
CA ILE A 307 -64.77 50.85 -73.10
C ILE A 307 -64.60 49.72 -74.12
N LYS A 308 -65.08 49.91 -75.35
CA LYS A 308 -64.96 48.97 -76.47
C LYS A 308 -63.50 48.72 -76.86
N GLU A 309 -62.70 49.78 -76.92
CA GLU A 309 -61.26 49.72 -77.18
C GLU A 309 -60.49 49.05 -76.03
N ALA A 310 -60.83 49.38 -74.76
CA ALA A 310 -60.18 48.78 -73.59
C ALA A 310 -60.54 47.31 -73.35
N THR A 311 -61.78 46.91 -73.68
CA THR A 311 -62.25 45.52 -73.57
C THR A 311 -61.97 44.69 -74.82
N GLY A 312 -61.67 45.33 -75.97
CA GLY A 312 -61.38 44.68 -77.24
C GLY A 312 -62.58 43.98 -77.90
N VAL A 313 -63.81 44.35 -77.51
CA VAL A 313 -65.05 43.65 -77.87
C VAL A 313 -65.82 44.41 -78.96
N SER A 314 -66.49 43.73 -79.89
CA SER A 314 -67.19 44.40 -81.01
C SER A 314 -68.66 44.76 -80.75
N ASP A 315 -69.33 44.11 -79.81
CA ASP A 315 -70.76 44.31 -79.54
C ASP A 315 -71.02 44.72 -78.07
N VAL A 316 -72.01 45.59 -77.85
CA VAL A 316 -72.35 46.14 -76.53
C VAL A 316 -72.80 45.04 -75.57
N ASN A 317 -73.55 44.06 -76.07
CA ASN A 317 -73.99 42.92 -75.24
C ASN A 317 -72.81 42.04 -74.79
N GLU A 318 -71.77 41.89 -75.62
CA GLU A 318 -70.58 41.14 -75.25
C GLU A 318 -69.73 41.91 -74.21
N VAL A 319 -69.71 43.24 -74.26
CA VAL A 319 -69.10 44.08 -73.20
C VAL A 319 -69.81 43.87 -71.86
N ILE A 320 -71.15 43.88 -71.86
CA ILE A 320 -71.96 43.67 -70.65
C ILE A 320 -71.73 42.27 -70.08
N GLN A 321 -71.75 41.22 -70.90
CA GLN A 321 -71.48 39.86 -70.45
C GLN A 321 -70.07 39.70 -69.90
N LYS A 322 -69.05 40.30 -70.55
CA LYS A 322 -67.68 40.26 -70.02
C LYS A 322 -67.57 41.02 -68.69
N MET A 323 -68.15 42.20 -68.55
CA MET A 323 -68.18 42.91 -67.27
C MET A 323 -68.82 42.07 -66.16
N ILE A 324 -69.97 41.45 -66.42
CA ILE A 324 -70.65 40.60 -65.43
C ILE A 324 -69.79 39.38 -65.06
N SER A 325 -69.14 38.73 -66.04
CA SER A 325 -68.25 37.59 -65.76
C SER A 325 -66.93 37.98 -65.06
N GLN A 326 -66.47 39.21 -65.28
CA GLN A 326 -65.25 39.73 -64.67
C GLN A 326 -65.52 40.30 -63.28
N GLU A 327 -66.74 40.73 -62.98
CA GLU A 327 -67.14 41.24 -61.66
C GLU A 327 -66.93 40.19 -60.57
N SER A 328 -67.33 38.93 -60.81
CA SER A 328 -67.08 37.84 -59.86
C SER A 328 -65.59 37.53 -59.67
N THR A 329 -64.79 37.70 -60.74
CA THR A 329 -63.34 37.49 -60.68
C THR A 329 -62.65 38.64 -59.94
N ALA A 330 -63.11 39.88 -60.15
CA ALA A 330 -62.62 41.06 -59.47
C ALA A 330 -62.98 41.03 -57.97
N GLU A 331 -64.19 40.59 -57.63
CA GLU A 331 -64.61 40.39 -56.24
C GLU A 331 -63.74 39.31 -55.56
N SER A 332 -63.51 38.17 -56.21
CA SER A 332 -62.61 37.13 -55.71
C SER A 332 -61.17 37.63 -55.49
N LEU A 333 -60.63 38.43 -56.44
CA LEU A 333 -59.32 39.05 -56.29
C LEU A 333 -59.28 40.09 -55.16
N MET A 334 -60.34 40.87 -54.96
CA MET A 334 -60.44 41.78 -53.82
C MET A 334 -60.46 41.02 -52.49
N ILE A 335 -61.21 39.92 -52.41
CA ILE A 335 -61.24 39.05 -51.22
C ILE A 335 -59.85 38.46 -50.95
N LEU A 336 -59.19 37.89 -51.96
CA LEU A 336 -57.82 37.37 -51.85
C LEU A 336 -56.82 38.45 -51.44
N THR A 337 -56.96 39.67 -51.96
CA THR A 337 -56.10 40.79 -51.58
C THR A 337 -56.32 41.15 -50.11
N LYS A 338 -57.56 41.18 -49.65
CA LYS A 338 -57.92 41.45 -48.25
C LYS A 338 -57.44 40.34 -47.31
N GLU A 339 -57.56 39.08 -47.70
CA GLU A 339 -57.05 37.93 -46.94
C GLU A 339 -55.52 37.93 -46.86
N ASN A 340 -54.83 38.19 -47.97
CA ASN A 340 -53.37 38.31 -47.98
C ASN A 340 -52.90 39.48 -47.13
N GLN A 341 -53.58 40.62 -47.18
CA GLN A 341 -53.29 41.78 -46.34
C GLN A 341 -53.46 41.44 -44.84
N ALA A 342 -54.57 40.78 -44.47
CA ALA A 342 -54.79 40.32 -43.10
C ALA A 342 -53.72 39.29 -42.65
N ARG A 343 -53.26 38.42 -43.56
CA ARG A 343 -52.21 37.44 -43.29
C ARG A 343 -50.86 38.12 -43.06
N ILE A 344 -50.52 39.15 -43.85
CA ILE A 344 -49.30 39.96 -43.67
C ILE A 344 -49.33 40.67 -42.31
N GLU A 345 -50.46 41.27 -41.94
CA GLU A 345 -50.64 41.91 -40.63
C GLU A 345 -50.48 40.91 -39.48
N GLY A 346 -51.08 39.72 -39.61
CA GLY A 346 -50.92 38.64 -38.63
C GLY A 346 -49.47 38.16 -38.49
N LEU A 347 -48.76 37.99 -39.60
CA LEU A 347 -47.34 37.63 -39.60
C LEU A 347 -46.45 38.73 -39.00
N ASN A 348 -46.74 40.00 -39.30
CA ASN A 348 -46.02 41.13 -38.71
C ASN A 348 -46.24 41.23 -37.19
N LYS A 349 -47.47 40.98 -36.71
CA LYS A 349 -47.76 40.92 -35.28
C LYS A 349 -47.01 39.79 -34.59
N ARG A 350 -46.97 38.59 -35.19
CA ARG A 350 -46.17 37.45 -34.69
C ARG A 350 -44.67 37.73 -34.71
N LYS A 351 -44.16 38.39 -35.75
CA LYS A 351 -42.77 38.81 -35.84
C LYS A 351 -42.43 39.80 -34.73
N SER A 352 -43.32 40.75 -34.44
CA SER A 352 -43.15 41.70 -33.33
C SER A 352 -43.19 41.01 -31.96
N SER A 353 -44.13 40.08 -31.74
CA SER A 353 -44.19 39.33 -30.47
C SER A 353 -42.99 38.41 -30.27
N LEU A 354 -42.53 37.72 -31.32
CA LEU A 354 -41.32 36.90 -31.26
C LEU A 354 -40.08 37.76 -31.02
N LYS A 355 -39.97 38.92 -31.66
CA LYS A 355 -38.90 39.88 -31.37
C LYS A 355 -38.94 40.33 -29.92
N ALA A 356 -40.11 40.71 -29.39
CA ALA A 356 -40.25 41.10 -28.00
C ALA A 356 -39.87 39.96 -27.04
N ALA A 357 -40.27 38.72 -27.33
CA ALA A 357 -39.88 37.55 -26.54
C ALA A 357 -38.38 37.25 -26.65
N VAL A 358 -37.75 37.48 -27.80
CA VAL A 358 -36.30 37.32 -27.97
C VAL A 358 -35.55 38.40 -27.22
N GLU A 359 -36.01 39.66 -27.28
CA GLU A 359 -35.46 40.75 -26.48
C GLU A 359 -35.64 40.47 -24.98
N GLU A 360 -36.82 40.00 -24.57
CA GLU A 360 -37.05 39.55 -23.21
C GLU A 360 -36.14 38.38 -22.83
N VAL A 361 -35.88 37.41 -23.68
CA VAL A 361 -34.94 36.31 -23.36
C VAL A 361 -33.48 36.80 -23.34
N LYS A 362 -33.12 37.74 -24.23
CA LYS A 362 -31.77 38.32 -24.31
C LYS A 362 -31.47 39.25 -23.13
N TYR A 363 -32.47 39.99 -22.65
CA TYR A 363 -32.32 40.99 -21.59
C TYR A 363 -32.94 40.58 -20.24
N SER A 364 -33.76 39.52 -20.19
CA SER A 364 -34.27 38.87 -18.96
C SER A 364 -33.69 37.47 -18.71
N GLY A 365 -32.86 36.94 -19.62
CA GLY A 365 -31.91 35.90 -19.25
C GLY A 365 -31.11 36.39 -18.02
N PRO A 366 -30.85 35.54 -17.00
CA PRO A 366 -30.32 35.99 -15.72
C PRO A 366 -29.06 36.79 -16.00
N GLY A 367 -29.12 38.09 -15.71
CA GLY A 367 -28.08 39.02 -16.10
C GLY A 367 -26.71 38.43 -15.78
N GLU A 368 -25.79 38.55 -16.72
CA GLU A 368 -24.46 37.92 -16.71
C GLU A 368 -23.71 38.12 -15.37
N GLY A 369 -24.08 39.12 -14.57
CA GLY A 369 -23.58 39.35 -13.22
C GLY A 369 -24.21 38.53 -12.09
N HIS A 370 -25.46 38.06 -12.18
CA HIS A 370 -26.10 37.29 -11.09
C HIS A 370 -25.81 35.79 -11.20
N ARG A 371 -25.66 35.27 -12.43
CA ARG A 371 -25.26 33.88 -12.65
C ARG A 371 -23.79 33.65 -12.31
N ARG A 372 -22.91 34.62 -12.61
CA ARG A 372 -21.51 34.60 -12.15
C ARG A 372 -21.42 34.67 -10.64
N LYS A 373 -22.11 35.62 -9.97
CA LYS A 373 -22.15 35.67 -8.50
C LYS A 373 -22.67 34.39 -7.86
N MET A 374 -23.71 33.77 -8.41
CA MET A 374 -24.22 32.50 -7.88
C MET A 374 -23.23 31.35 -8.07
N VAL A 375 -22.49 31.33 -9.18
CA VAL A 375 -21.41 30.38 -9.41
C VAL A 375 -20.26 30.65 -8.43
N ASP A 376 -19.85 31.91 -8.26
CA ASP A 376 -18.81 32.32 -7.31
C ASP A 376 -19.22 31.95 -5.87
N ASP A 377 -20.47 32.19 -5.47
CA ASP A 377 -21.02 31.83 -4.16
C ASP A 377 -21.02 30.30 -3.95
N HIS A 378 -21.34 29.52 -4.99
CA HIS A 378 -21.30 28.06 -4.95
C HIS A 378 -19.86 27.53 -4.93
N GLU A 379 -18.94 28.15 -5.66
CA GLU A 379 -17.51 27.84 -5.63
C GLU A 379 -16.90 28.17 -4.27
N GLU A 380 -17.30 29.29 -3.65
CA GLU A 380 -16.90 29.66 -2.30
C GLU A 380 -17.46 28.68 -1.26
N LEU A 381 -18.75 28.30 -1.35
CA LEU A 381 -19.33 27.26 -0.49
C LEU A 381 -18.60 25.92 -0.65
N LEU A 382 -18.28 25.54 -1.89
CA LEU A 382 -17.57 24.31 -2.19
C LEU A 382 -16.17 24.35 -1.56
N SER A 383 -15.42 25.42 -1.77
CA SER A 383 -14.09 25.64 -1.18
C SER A 383 -14.13 25.56 0.36
N ASN A 384 -15.10 26.23 0.98
CA ASN A 384 -15.30 26.20 2.43
C ASN A 384 -15.66 24.80 2.94
N SER A 385 -16.49 24.05 2.21
CA SER A 385 -16.85 22.67 2.55
C SER A 385 -15.64 21.73 2.47
N VAL A 386 -14.80 21.88 1.44
CA VAL A 386 -13.57 21.10 1.23
C VAL A 386 -12.56 21.42 2.34
N ALA A 387 -12.36 22.69 2.66
CA ALA A 387 -11.47 23.09 3.76
C ALA A 387 -11.96 22.59 5.13
N ARG A 388 -13.28 22.48 5.33
CA ARG A 388 -13.86 21.87 6.54
C ARG A 388 -13.63 20.36 6.56
N LEU A 389 -13.82 19.69 5.43
CA LEU A 389 -13.59 18.24 5.30
C LEU A 389 -12.13 17.89 5.58
N GLU A 390 -11.18 18.63 5.01
CA GLU A 390 -9.74 18.42 5.25
C GLU A 390 -9.37 18.64 6.72
N ARG A 391 -9.93 19.66 7.38
CA ARG A 391 -9.72 19.86 8.83
C ARG A 391 -10.25 18.70 9.66
N VAL A 392 -11.44 18.19 9.35
CA VAL A 392 -12.02 17.04 10.05
C VAL A 392 -11.21 15.77 9.77
N ARG A 393 -10.75 15.58 8.54
CA ARG A 393 -9.90 14.46 8.15
C ARG A 393 -8.57 14.46 8.91
N HIS A 394 -7.88 15.59 9.01
CA HIS A 394 -6.64 15.70 9.78
C HIS A 394 -6.87 15.42 11.27
N LYS A 395 -7.98 15.92 11.84
CA LYS A 395 -8.36 15.61 13.23
C LYS A 395 -8.64 14.11 13.41
N HIS A 396 -9.34 13.49 12.47
CA HIS A 396 -9.62 12.06 12.50
C HIS A 396 -8.35 11.23 12.38
N GLU A 397 -7.42 11.58 11.49
CA GLU A 397 -6.14 10.89 11.34
C GLU A 397 -5.29 10.99 12.62
N ARG A 398 -5.26 12.19 13.25
CA ARG A 398 -4.58 12.37 14.54
C ARG A 398 -5.23 11.51 15.63
N LEU A 399 -6.56 11.54 15.76
CA LEU A 399 -7.28 10.74 16.75
C LEU A 399 -7.12 9.24 16.51
N SER A 400 -7.12 8.81 15.25
CA SER A 400 -6.89 7.42 14.85
C SER A 400 -5.49 6.96 15.25
N LYS A 401 -4.45 7.77 15.02
CA LYS A 401 -3.08 7.47 15.50
C LYS A 401 -3.03 7.33 17.01
N ILE A 402 -3.66 8.25 17.75
CA ILE A 402 -3.73 8.17 19.22
C ILE A 402 -4.47 6.90 19.65
N LEU A 403 -5.59 6.57 19.02
CA LEU A 403 -6.37 5.37 19.34
C LEU A 403 -5.58 4.08 19.09
N ILE A 404 -4.81 4.01 18.00
CA ILE A 404 -3.91 2.88 17.73
C ILE A 404 -2.84 2.77 18.83
N SER A 405 -2.23 3.89 19.24
CA SER A 405 -1.25 3.89 20.34
C SER A 405 -1.88 3.46 21.67
N VAL A 406 -3.10 3.92 21.98
CA VAL A 406 -3.83 3.49 23.18
C VAL A 406 -4.14 2.00 23.11
N LYS A 407 -4.65 1.49 21.98
CA LYS A 407 -4.94 0.07 21.79
C LYS A 407 -3.69 -0.80 22.00
N ALA A 408 -2.57 -0.42 21.39
CA ALA A 408 -1.29 -1.11 21.59
C ALA A 408 -0.83 -1.03 23.06
N GLY A 409 -1.01 0.11 23.73
CA GLY A 409 -0.72 0.27 25.16
C GLY A 409 -1.57 -0.64 26.05
N VAL A 410 -2.87 -0.76 25.76
CA VAL A 410 -3.78 -1.67 26.47
C VAL A 410 -3.44 -3.13 26.20
N GLU A 411 -3.08 -3.49 24.96
CA GLU A 411 -2.61 -4.84 24.60
C GLU A 411 -1.32 -5.20 25.35
N HIS A 412 -0.35 -4.29 25.41
CA HIS A 412 0.87 -4.48 26.21
C HIS A 412 0.57 -4.60 27.71
N LEU A 413 -0.38 -3.83 28.24
CA LEU A 413 -0.79 -3.93 29.63
C LEU A 413 -1.44 -5.28 29.91
N GLN A 414 -2.35 -5.72 29.03
CA GLN A 414 -2.98 -7.03 29.09
C GLN A 414 -1.94 -8.14 29.07
N ASP A 415 -0.95 -8.08 28.16
CA ASP A 415 0.14 -9.06 28.08
C ASP A 415 0.95 -9.16 29.37
N LYS A 416 1.29 -8.01 29.99
CA LYS A 416 2.02 -7.99 31.27
C LYS A 416 1.18 -8.53 32.43
N LEU A 417 -0.12 -8.28 32.40
CA LEU A 417 -1.05 -8.73 33.43
C LEU A 417 -1.57 -10.15 33.20
N LYS A 418 -1.27 -10.82 32.07
CA LYS A 418 -1.77 -12.19 31.81
C LYS A 418 -1.43 -13.17 32.92
N SER A 419 -0.19 -13.15 33.42
CA SER A 419 0.26 -14.06 34.48
C SER A 419 -0.47 -13.79 35.80
N THR A 420 -0.61 -12.52 36.18
CA THR A 420 -1.27 -12.12 37.44
C THR A 420 -2.79 -12.22 37.36
N ALA A 421 -3.40 -11.95 36.20
CA ALA A 421 -4.83 -12.10 35.95
C ALA A 421 -5.28 -13.56 36.09
N THR A 422 -4.44 -14.51 35.67
CA THR A 422 -4.68 -15.96 35.85
C THR A 422 -4.68 -16.34 37.34
N GLU A 423 -3.85 -15.69 38.17
CA GLU A 423 -3.82 -15.89 39.62
C GLU A 423 -5.00 -15.23 40.36
N VAL A 424 -5.61 -14.20 39.78
CA VAL A 424 -6.81 -13.51 40.29
C VAL A 424 -8.10 -14.17 39.78
N GLY A 425 -8.00 -15.13 38.84
CA GLY A 425 -9.14 -15.90 38.33
C GLY A 425 -9.97 -15.16 37.25
N VAL A 426 -9.39 -14.17 36.57
CA VAL A 426 -10.05 -13.41 35.51
C VAL A 426 -9.66 -13.99 34.14
N GLU A 427 -10.64 -14.42 33.34
CA GLU A 427 -10.38 -14.97 32.01
C GLU A 427 -9.84 -13.90 31.04
N PRO A 428 -8.84 -14.24 30.19
CA PRO A 428 -8.30 -13.31 29.21
C PRO A 428 -9.32 -13.05 28.09
N MET A 429 -9.86 -11.83 28.07
CA MET A 429 -10.81 -11.37 27.05
C MET A 429 -10.09 -11.00 25.74
N VAL A 430 -10.68 -11.32 24.58
CA VAL A 430 -10.05 -11.05 23.27
C VAL A 430 -10.17 -9.56 22.93
N MET A 431 -9.03 -8.97 22.56
CA MET A 431 -8.89 -7.54 22.24
C MET A 431 -9.42 -7.24 20.83
N THR A 432 -10.56 -6.56 20.74
CA THR A 432 -11.21 -6.10 19.50
C THR A 432 -11.52 -4.60 19.62
N ASP A 433 -11.84 -3.92 18.51
CA ASP A 433 -12.10 -2.46 18.52
C ASP A 433 -13.29 -2.06 19.40
N GLU A 434 -14.21 -2.98 19.67
CA GLU A 434 -15.36 -2.77 20.58
C GLU A 434 -15.03 -3.14 22.03
N THR A 435 -14.10 -4.06 22.28
CA THR A 435 -13.77 -4.59 23.61
C THR A 435 -12.53 -3.93 24.25
N VAL A 436 -11.95 -2.89 23.63
CA VAL A 436 -10.77 -2.16 24.17
C VAL A 436 -11.02 -1.64 25.58
N VAL A 437 -12.22 -1.09 25.82
CA VAL A 437 -12.60 -0.50 27.11
C VAL A 437 -12.80 -1.58 28.16
N ASP A 438 -13.44 -2.70 27.79
CA ASP A 438 -13.68 -3.83 28.69
C ASP A 438 -12.36 -4.48 29.14
N VAL A 439 -11.39 -4.63 28.22
CA VAL A 439 -10.04 -5.13 28.54
C VAL A 439 -9.29 -4.18 29.47
N LEU A 440 -9.47 -2.87 29.33
CA LEU A 440 -8.88 -1.87 30.21
C LEU A 440 -9.51 -1.92 31.62
N GLU A 441 -10.83 -2.12 31.73
CA GLU A 441 -11.52 -2.28 33.01
C GLU A 441 -11.05 -3.55 33.74
N VAL A 442 -10.83 -4.65 33.01
CA VAL A 442 -10.24 -5.88 33.56
C VAL A 442 -8.81 -5.63 34.04
N ALA A 443 -7.99 -4.92 33.26
CA ALA A 443 -6.63 -4.56 33.65
C ALA A 443 -6.60 -3.70 34.93
N GLU A 444 -7.55 -2.76 35.06
CA GLU A 444 -7.71 -1.94 36.26
C GLU A 444 -8.04 -2.79 37.50
N LYS A 445 -9.01 -3.71 37.39
CA LYS A 445 -9.38 -4.62 38.50
C LYS A 445 -8.19 -5.47 38.96
N VAL A 446 -7.42 -6.04 38.04
CA VAL A 446 -6.22 -6.83 38.36
C VAL A 446 -5.14 -5.97 39.02
N LEU A 447 -4.93 -4.74 38.55
CA LEU A 447 -3.95 -3.82 39.16
C LEU A 447 -4.34 -3.36 40.57
N VAL A 448 -5.63 -3.12 40.83
CA VAL A 448 -6.12 -2.77 42.16
C VAL A 448 -5.89 -3.92 43.14
N GLU A 449 -6.24 -5.14 42.76
CA GLU A 449 -6.01 -6.36 43.55
C GLU A 449 -4.51 -6.58 43.82
N VAL A 450 -3.65 -6.42 42.80
CA VAL A 450 -2.19 -6.49 42.98
C VAL A 450 -1.69 -5.40 43.93
N SER A 451 -2.22 -4.17 43.85
CA SER A 451 -1.87 -3.09 44.76
C SER A 451 -2.27 -3.40 46.21
N GLU A 452 -3.42 -4.02 46.43
CA GLU A 452 -3.85 -4.47 47.75
C GLU A 452 -2.95 -5.58 48.31
N ARG A 453 -2.57 -6.56 47.48
CA ARG A 453 -1.60 -7.61 47.87
C ARG A 453 -0.22 -7.04 48.20
N VAL A 454 0.26 -6.07 47.45
CA VAL A 454 1.54 -5.39 47.74
C VAL A 454 1.47 -4.64 49.07
N LYS A 455 0.38 -3.92 49.36
CA LYS A 455 0.19 -3.25 50.66
C LYS A 455 0.13 -4.22 51.84
N LEU A 456 -0.49 -5.39 51.65
CA LEU A 456 -0.51 -6.46 52.67
C LEU A 456 0.90 -7.04 52.90
N ASN A 457 1.66 -7.28 51.83
CA ASN A 457 3.05 -7.74 51.94
C ASN A 457 3.98 -6.70 52.58
N GLU A 458 3.80 -5.40 52.30
CA GLU A 458 4.54 -4.32 52.96
C GLU A 458 4.20 -4.25 54.46
N TYR A 459 2.93 -4.48 54.83
CA TYR A 459 2.52 -4.58 56.23
C TYR A 459 3.16 -5.80 56.91
N GLU A 460 3.16 -6.97 56.29
CA GLU A 460 3.82 -8.18 56.81
C GLU A 460 5.34 -8.03 56.93
N GLN A 461 6.01 -7.36 55.98
CA GLN A 461 7.43 -7.04 56.08
C GLN A 461 7.74 -6.04 57.20
N SER A 462 6.88 -5.04 57.43
CA SER A 462 7.03 -4.09 58.55
C SER A 462 6.84 -4.74 59.93
N VAL A 463 6.00 -5.77 60.01
CA VAL A 463 5.80 -6.58 61.23
C VAL A 463 6.92 -7.64 61.39
N GLY A 464 7.48 -8.14 60.29
CA GLY A 464 8.64 -9.04 60.30
C GLY A 464 9.94 -8.35 60.75
N ASP A 465 10.15 -7.09 60.37
CA ASP A 465 11.35 -6.32 60.73
C ASP A 465 11.32 -5.82 62.19
N THR A 466 10.13 -5.70 62.80
CA THR A 466 10.00 -5.42 64.24
C THR A 466 10.28 -6.64 65.12
N GLY A 467 10.21 -7.87 64.59
CA GLY A 467 10.60 -9.09 65.31
C GLY A 467 12.11 -9.32 65.42
N ALA A 468 12.91 -8.75 64.51
CA ALA A 468 14.37 -8.91 64.50
C ALA A 468 15.12 -7.81 65.30
N ILE A 469 14.46 -6.70 65.64
CA ILE A 469 15.08 -5.50 66.25
C ILE A 469 14.88 -5.45 67.79
N GLN A 470 14.27 -6.46 68.42
CA GLN A 470 13.98 -6.41 69.87
C GLN A 470 15.06 -7.02 70.80
N THR A 471 16.28 -7.30 70.33
CA THR A 471 17.36 -7.89 71.16
C THR A 471 18.66 -7.09 71.27
N LEU A 472 18.70 -5.81 70.87
CA LEU A 472 19.87 -4.94 71.12
C LEU A 472 19.46 -3.58 71.70
N GLN A 473 19.00 -3.65 72.95
CA GLN A 473 19.62 -2.95 74.08
C GLN A 473 20.03 -1.46 73.90
N THR A 474 19.16 -0.60 74.43
CA THR A 474 19.47 0.47 75.40
C THR A 474 20.84 1.16 75.33
N ALA A 475 20.84 2.47 75.03
CA ALA A 475 21.50 3.51 75.84
C ALA A 475 21.31 4.90 75.20
N VAL A 476 20.80 5.86 76.01
CA VAL A 476 21.31 7.24 76.19
C VAL A 476 21.79 7.95 74.92
N GLY A 477 21.16 9.01 74.41
CA GLY A 477 20.80 10.23 75.10
C GLY A 477 21.68 11.39 74.59
N GLY A 478 21.05 12.49 74.18
CA GLY A 478 21.62 13.84 74.26
C GLY A 478 22.70 14.26 73.25
N GLY A 479 22.29 15.05 72.26
CA GLY A 479 22.80 16.40 72.03
C GLY A 479 24.28 16.63 71.69
N GLY A 480 24.51 17.16 70.50
CA GLY A 480 25.33 18.37 70.34
C GLY A 480 26.64 18.26 69.58
N GLY A 481 26.64 18.80 68.36
CA GLY A 481 27.70 19.68 67.88
C GLY A 481 28.77 19.10 66.95
N GLY A 482 28.92 19.71 65.77
CA GLY A 482 30.22 19.80 65.10
C GLY A 482 30.28 19.55 63.59
N ARG A 483 29.99 20.61 62.81
CA ARG A 483 30.46 20.97 61.46
C ARG A 483 31.49 20.04 60.76
N ALA A 484 31.25 19.69 59.49
CA ALA A 484 31.81 20.40 58.31
C ALA A 484 31.72 19.57 56.98
N GLY A 485 31.19 20.22 55.93
CA GLY A 485 31.46 20.00 54.49
C GLY A 485 30.90 18.74 53.80
N GLY A 486 30.13 18.77 52.71
CA GLY A 486 29.65 19.85 51.84
C GLY A 486 29.58 19.36 50.37
N SER A 487 28.37 19.28 49.80
CA SER A 487 27.97 19.53 48.38
C SER A 487 26.58 18.87 48.14
N GLN A 488 25.47 19.59 48.23
CA GLN A 488 24.84 20.48 47.25
C GLN A 488 24.38 19.77 45.95
N THR A 489 23.08 19.51 45.85
CA THR A 489 22.33 19.56 44.59
C THR A 489 21.01 20.30 44.85
N ASP A 490 20.93 21.53 44.32
CA ASP A 490 19.69 22.30 44.20
C ASP A 490 19.03 21.99 42.86
N LEU A 491 17.72 21.85 42.92
CA LEU A 491 16.82 21.60 41.81
C LEU A 491 16.19 22.92 41.37
N VAL A 492 16.52 23.45 40.19
CA VAL A 492 15.67 24.46 39.51
C VAL A 492 15.80 24.36 37.97
N SER A 493 14.66 24.01 37.35
CA SER A 493 13.98 24.64 36.20
C SER A 493 14.69 24.99 34.87
N TRP A 494 13.85 24.85 33.83
CA TRP A 494 13.80 25.53 32.52
C TRP A 494 14.58 24.96 31.32
N GLY A 495 13.80 24.50 30.32
CA GLY A 495 13.63 25.25 29.07
C GLY A 495 14.71 25.13 27.97
N GLY A 496 14.24 24.86 26.75
CA GLY A 496 14.83 25.41 25.52
C GLY A 496 15.75 24.47 24.75
N GLY A 497 15.49 24.35 23.44
CA GLY A 497 16.21 23.45 22.54
C GLY A 497 17.62 23.90 22.14
N GLY A 498 18.28 23.07 21.34
CA GLY A 498 19.39 23.47 20.46
C GLY A 498 20.66 22.62 20.58
N ASP A 499 20.89 21.81 19.54
CA ASP A 499 22.15 21.44 18.89
C ASP A 499 23.45 21.11 19.69
N GLY A 500 24.12 20.03 19.27
CA GLY A 500 25.59 19.96 19.33
C GLY A 500 26.24 18.62 19.67
N ALA A 501 26.58 17.86 18.62
CA ALA A 501 27.57 16.78 18.47
C ALA A 501 28.68 16.55 19.53
N MET A 502 29.05 15.28 19.77
CA MET A 502 30.39 14.69 19.46
C MET A 502 30.58 13.26 20.00
N ALA A 503 31.10 12.39 19.10
CA ALA A 503 32.04 11.26 19.27
C ALA A 503 31.77 10.15 20.33
N GLY A 504 31.87 8.83 20.06
CA GLY A 504 32.40 8.08 18.92
C GLY A 504 33.33 6.96 19.39
N THR A 505 32.94 5.69 19.21
CA THR A 505 33.78 4.46 19.03
C THR A 505 32.85 3.35 18.48
N ASP A 506 32.80 3.07 17.18
CA ASP A 506 33.60 2.08 16.39
C ASP A 506 33.05 0.63 16.57
N GLU A 507 32.77 -0.23 15.59
CA GLU A 507 32.89 -0.34 14.12
C GLU A 507 32.05 -1.58 13.71
N GLY A 508 31.43 -1.63 12.52
CA GLY A 508 30.93 -2.91 11.95
C GLY A 508 29.55 -2.95 11.27
N ALA A 509 29.46 -2.36 10.07
CA ALA A 509 28.67 -2.77 8.90
C ALA A 509 27.18 -3.20 9.04
N VAL A 510 26.26 -2.33 8.58
CA VAL A 510 25.30 -2.53 7.45
C VAL A 510 24.42 -1.27 7.39
N GLN A 511 24.78 -0.30 6.55
CA GLN A 511 23.96 0.89 6.32
C GLN A 511 22.83 0.57 5.32
N MET A 512 21.64 0.32 5.85
CA MET A 512 20.38 0.56 5.14
C MET A 512 20.25 2.06 4.88
N ARG A 513 20.30 2.48 3.60
CA ARG A 513 20.01 3.87 3.22
C ARG A 513 18.49 4.08 3.11
N PRO A 514 17.93 5.12 3.75
CA PRO A 514 16.51 5.46 3.68
C PRO A 514 16.12 6.10 2.34
N TYR A 515 14.87 5.86 1.95
CA TYR A 515 14.23 6.27 0.70
C TYR A 515 14.14 7.80 0.53
N ASN A 516 14.14 8.23 -0.74
CA ASN A 516 13.89 9.58 -1.29
C ASN A 516 15.10 10.52 -1.43
N GLN A 517 15.99 10.21 -2.38
CA GLN A 517 16.70 11.24 -3.16
C GLN A 517 16.20 11.17 -4.61
N ARG A 518 15.82 12.32 -5.17
CA ARG A 518 15.51 12.45 -6.59
C ARG A 518 16.78 12.17 -7.39
N ILE A 519 16.73 11.19 -8.27
CA ILE A 519 17.74 10.98 -9.30
C ILE A 519 17.52 12.07 -10.35
N GLU A 520 18.45 13.02 -10.47
CA GLU A 520 18.53 13.86 -11.66
C GLU A 520 19.15 13.03 -12.78
N LEU A 521 18.38 12.78 -13.84
CA LEU A 521 18.88 12.16 -15.06
C LEU A 521 19.49 13.25 -15.96
N PRO A 522 20.60 12.96 -16.67
CA PRO A 522 21.29 13.94 -17.49
C PRO A 522 20.42 14.40 -18.66
N SER A 523 20.26 15.72 -18.80
CA SER A 523 19.78 16.35 -20.02
C SER A 523 20.79 16.05 -21.13
N VAL A 524 20.35 15.29 -22.13
CA VAL A 524 21.07 15.11 -23.39
C VAL A 524 20.80 16.37 -24.19
N ASP A 525 21.74 17.30 -24.16
CA ASP A 525 22.11 18.18 -25.26
C ASP A 525 23.33 18.98 -24.79
N ASP A 526 24.51 18.52 -25.21
CA ASP A 526 25.68 19.34 -25.51
C ASP A 526 26.84 18.41 -25.87
N VAL A 527 27.09 18.23 -27.16
CA VAL A 527 28.44 17.95 -27.66
C VAL A 527 28.65 18.65 -29.00
N ASP A 528 29.49 19.67 -28.91
CA ASP A 528 30.35 20.30 -29.93
C ASP A 528 29.70 21.21 -30.99
N GLY A 529 30.17 22.45 -31.20
CA GLY A 529 31.32 23.13 -30.63
C GLY A 529 31.52 24.49 -31.31
N ASP A 530 32.12 25.39 -30.54
CA ASP A 530 33.12 26.38 -30.95
C ASP A 530 32.91 27.16 -32.26
N THR A 531 32.63 28.47 -32.14
CA THR A 531 33.59 29.55 -32.52
C THR A 531 32.90 30.93 -32.55
N GLY A 532 33.57 31.92 -31.95
CA GLY A 532 33.70 33.28 -32.52
C GLY A 532 32.53 34.26 -32.39
N ARG A 533 32.47 34.99 -31.27
CA ARG A 533 31.71 36.24 -31.15
C ARG A 533 32.53 37.41 -31.74
N ALA A 534 32.10 37.95 -32.89
CA ALA A 534 32.53 39.25 -33.40
C ALA A 534 31.32 40.18 -33.58
N ARG A 535 31.60 41.48 -33.42
CA ARG A 535 30.69 42.60 -33.17
C ARG A 535 30.01 43.18 -34.42
N SER A 536 29.11 44.14 -34.16
CA SER A 536 28.48 45.15 -35.03
C SER A 536 27.09 44.71 -35.52
N GLY A 537 26.00 45.44 -35.28
CA GLY A 537 25.82 46.89 -35.25
C GLY A 537 25.23 47.31 -36.60
N GLY A 538 23.93 47.64 -36.62
CA GLY A 538 23.22 48.07 -37.84
C GLY A 538 21.72 48.12 -37.63
N SER A 539 21.20 49.34 -37.49
CA SER A 539 19.79 49.75 -37.47
C SER A 539 19.14 49.68 -38.87
N VAL A 540 17.80 49.87 -38.88
CA VAL A 540 16.97 50.56 -39.90
C VAL A 540 15.91 49.68 -40.61
N ASP A 541 14.66 50.11 -40.42
CA ASP A 541 13.42 50.03 -41.25
C ASP A 541 12.76 48.66 -41.52
N ASP A 542 11.50 48.43 -41.15
CA ASP A 542 10.20 48.98 -41.63
C ASP A 542 9.67 48.24 -42.88
N ASP A 543 8.38 47.91 -42.80
CA ASP A 543 7.46 47.34 -43.79
C ASP A 543 7.71 45.95 -44.41
N GLY A 544 6.63 45.15 -44.42
CA GLY A 544 6.41 44.15 -45.47
C GLY A 544 5.90 42.79 -45.01
N ILE A 545 4.59 42.61 -45.08
CA ILE A 545 3.88 41.33 -45.15
C ILE A 545 4.58 40.38 -46.13
N HIS A 546 4.94 39.18 -45.67
CA HIS A 546 5.14 38.03 -46.54
C HIS A 546 4.71 36.74 -45.84
N ASP A 547 3.59 36.21 -46.31
CA ASP A 547 3.16 34.83 -46.15
C ASP A 547 4.30 33.86 -46.48
N LEU A 548 4.61 32.95 -45.56
CA LEU A 548 5.34 31.72 -45.84
C LEU A 548 4.71 30.58 -45.04
N ASP A 549 3.69 30.00 -45.66
CA ASP A 549 3.29 28.60 -45.69
C ASP A 549 3.81 27.69 -44.55
N GLU A 550 2.88 27.36 -43.65
CA GLU A 550 2.93 26.15 -42.83
C GLU A 550 2.93 24.91 -43.74
N ASP A 551 4.11 24.35 -43.96
CA ASP A 551 4.32 23.16 -44.77
C ASP A 551 3.70 21.92 -44.04
N GLU A 552 2.42 21.64 -44.34
CA GLU A 552 1.67 20.50 -43.81
C GLU A 552 2.47 19.18 -43.93
N LEU A 553 2.56 18.44 -42.83
CA LEU A 553 3.15 17.09 -42.83
C LEU A 553 2.27 16.14 -43.64
N THR A 554 2.53 16.07 -44.94
CA THR A 554 1.91 15.09 -45.82
C THR A 554 2.20 13.66 -45.33
N ARG A 555 1.17 12.82 -45.41
CA ARG A 555 1.14 11.40 -44.98
C ARG A 555 2.35 10.59 -45.44
N ASP A 556 2.95 10.93 -46.58
CA ASP A 556 4.13 10.26 -47.12
C ASP A 556 5.43 10.67 -46.41
N LYS A 557 5.57 11.93 -45.96
CA LYS A 557 6.70 12.36 -45.13
C LYS A 557 6.66 11.67 -43.75
N VAL A 558 5.47 11.52 -43.15
CA VAL A 558 5.26 10.79 -41.88
C VAL A 558 5.59 9.29 -42.04
N LYS A 559 5.14 8.66 -43.13
CA LYS A 559 5.50 7.26 -43.45
C LYS A 559 7.01 7.06 -43.63
N LYS A 560 7.70 8.01 -44.28
CA LYS A 560 9.15 7.95 -44.47
C LYS A 560 9.90 8.09 -43.16
N ALA A 561 9.45 9.01 -42.28
CA ALA A 561 10.01 9.19 -40.95
C ALA A 561 9.79 7.94 -40.06
N ALA A 562 8.59 7.36 -40.06
CA ALA A 562 8.28 6.14 -39.31
C ALA A 562 9.10 4.93 -39.79
N SER A 563 9.26 4.78 -41.11
CA SER A 563 10.10 3.73 -41.71
C SER A 563 11.58 3.87 -41.30
N HIS A 564 12.09 5.10 -41.26
CA HIS A 564 13.46 5.37 -40.84
C HIS A 564 13.70 5.05 -39.35
N VAL A 565 12.73 5.33 -38.47
CA VAL A 565 12.80 5.00 -37.04
C VAL A 565 12.79 3.48 -36.81
N LEU A 566 11.98 2.73 -37.56
CA LEU A 566 11.96 1.26 -37.52
C LEU A 566 13.31 0.66 -37.97
N LEU A 567 13.88 1.18 -39.05
CA LEU A 567 15.21 0.78 -39.54
C LEU A 567 16.33 1.05 -38.52
N GLN A 568 16.24 2.15 -37.75
CA GLN A 568 17.18 2.43 -36.67
C GLN A 568 17.02 1.48 -35.47
N GLN A 569 15.78 1.09 -35.12
CA GLN A 569 15.55 0.08 -34.08
C GLN A 569 16.06 -1.31 -34.50
N GLU A 570 15.88 -1.70 -35.76
CA GLU A 570 16.43 -2.96 -36.27
C GLU A 570 17.96 -2.98 -36.29
N LYS A 571 18.61 -1.86 -36.65
CA LYS A 571 20.07 -1.73 -36.58
C LYS A 571 20.60 -1.80 -35.13
N LYS A 572 19.84 -1.28 -34.15
CA LYS A 572 20.18 -1.42 -32.72
C LYS A 572 20.06 -2.87 -32.23
N LYS A 573 19.09 -3.64 -32.74
CA LYS A 573 18.93 -5.08 -32.41
C LYS A 573 20.00 -5.98 -33.04
N LYS A 574 20.65 -5.57 -34.13
CA LYS A 574 21.67 -6.37 -34.85
C LYS A 574 23.12 -6.16 -34.40
N LYS A 575 23.43 -5.37 -33.35
CA LYS A 575 24.82 -5.28 -32.84
C LYS A 575 25.22 -6.58 -32.10
N PRO A 576 26.25 -7.32 -32.55
CA PRO A 576 26.69 -8.55 -31.89
C PRO A 576 27.43 -8.24 -30.58
N LYS A 577 27.15 -9.01 -29.52
CA LYS A 577 27.90 -8.99 -28.25
C LYS A 577 29.37 -9.33 -28.54
N ARG A 578 30.29 -8.39 -28.29
CA ARG A 578 31.74 -8.65 -28.28
C ARG A 578 32.05 -9.68 -27.18
N LYS A 579 32.58 -10.84 -27.58
CA LYS A 579 33.17 -11.84 -26.68
C LYS A 579 34.32 -11.21 -25.90
N GLY A 580 34.29 -11.33 -24.57
CA GLY A 580 35.44 -11.03 -23.71
C GLY A 580 36.59 -12.00 -24.03
N ARG A 581 37.79 -11.45 -24.22
CA ARG A 581 39.04 -12.21 -24.26
C ARG A 581 39.42 -12.55 -22.82
N GLY A 582 39.70 -13.83 -22.57
CA GLY A 582 40.28 -14.32 -21.33
C GLY A 582 41.71 -13.84 -21.15
N ALA A 583 42.10 -13.72 -19.88
CA ALA A 583 43.48 -13.71 -19.44
C ALA A 583 43.87 -15.15 -19.08
N ASP A 584 44.77 -15.72 -19.87
CA ASP A 584 45.92 -16.54 -19.47
C ASP A 584 46.88 -16.63 -20.66
#